data_AF-A0A958CNA5-F1
#
_entry.id   AF-A0A958CNA5-F1
#
_cell.length_a   1.000
_cell.length_b   1.000
_cell.length_c   1.000
_cell.angle_alpha   90.00
_cell.angle_beta   90.00
_cell.angle_gamma   90.00
#
_symmetry.space_group_name_H-M   'P 1'
#
loop_
_entity.id
_entity.type
_entity.pdbx_description
1 polymer ?
#
loop_
_entity_poly.entity_id
_entity_poly.type
_entity_poly.pdbx_seq_one_letter_code
_entity_poly.pdbx_strand_id
1 'polypeptide(L)' 'SDRINTTWLTGDEELAAAIGSQAAYIQQETLSLSLENGAPHHAAYSETAEIDEATVALGITKVS' A
#
# COMPACT_ATOMS: atom_id res chain seq x y z
N SER A 1 -14.19 2.49 14.10
CA SER A 1 -13.46 3.57 13.43
C SER A 1 -13.38 3.22 11.95
N ASP A 2 -13.66 4.11 10.99
CA ASP A 2 -13.52 3.79 9.55
C ASP A 2 -12.09 3.97 9.06
N ARG A 3 -11.13 3.51 9.85
CA ARG A 3 -9.71 3.59 9.56
C ARG A 3 -9.23 2.28 8.93
N ILE A 4 -8.24 2.38 8.08
CA ILE A 4 -7.64 1.23 7.41
C ILE A 4 -6.14 1.16 7.67
N ASN A 5 -5.57 -0.03 7.53
CA ASN A 5 -4.14 -0.22 7.35
C ASN A 5 -3.91 -0.59 5.88
N THR A 6 -2.88 0.01 5.28
CA THR A 6 -2.51 -0.23 3.90
C THR A 6 -1.15 -0.92 3.83
N THR A 7 -1.05 -1.98 3.05
CA THR A 7 0.21 -2.66 2.73
C THR A 7 0.49 -2.52 1.25
N TRP A 8 1.76 -2.48 0.87
CA TRP A 8 2.18 -2.46 -0.53
C TRP A 8 3.39 -3.37 -0.74
N LEU A 9 3.44 -4.06 -1.87
CA LEU A 9 4.57 -4.88 -2.27
C LEU A 9 4.87 -4.65 -3.74
N THR A 10 6.12 -4.33 -4.05
CA THR A 10 6.64 -4.30 -5.41
C THR A 10 8.02 -4.92 -5.43
N GLY A 11 8.41 -5.49 -6.57
CA GLY A 11 9.77 -5.95 -6.83
C GLY A 11 10.68 -4.87 -7.41
N ASP A 12 10.14 -3.68 -7.70
CA ASP A 12 10.88 -2.58 -8.31
C ASP A 12 11.39 -1.58 -7.26
N GLU A 13 12.70 -1.30 -7.29
CA GLU A 13 13.35 -0.44 -6.29
C GLU A 13 13.02 1.05 -6.46
N GLU A 14 12.82 1.51 -7.70
CA GLU A 14 12.50 2.91 -7.98
C GLU A 14 11.07 3.23 -7.54
N LEU A 15 10.12 2.35 -7.85
CA LEU A 15 8.75 2.43 -7.37
C LEU A 15 8.68 2.32 -5.84
N ALA A 16 9.48 1.43 -5.24
CA ALA A 16 9.56 1.34 -3.77
C ALA A 16 10.08 2.64 -3.14
N ALA A 17 11.11 3.25 -3.73
CA ALA A 17 11.62 4.55 -3.29
C ALA A 17 10.59 5.67 -3.46
N ALA A 18 9.86 5.67 -4.58
CA ALA A 18 8.79 6.63 -4.86
C ALA A 18 7.66 6.53 -3.82
N ILE A 19 7.15 5.32 -3.55
CA ILE A 19 6.12 5.07 -2.53
C ILE A 19 6.65 5.51 -1.15
N GLY A 20 7.90 5.19 -0.81
CA GLY A 20 8.53 5.63 0.43
C GLY A 20 8.57 7.15 0.56
N SER A 21 8.98 7.85 -0.51
CA SER A 21 9.05 9.32 -0.53
C SER A 21 7.69 10.01 -0.40
N GLN A 22 6.63 9.34 -0.86
CA GLN A 22 5.24 9.84 -0.82
C GLN A 22 4.40 9.21 0.29
N ALA A 23 5.00 8.44 1.21
CA ALA A 23 4.26 7.62 2.17
C ALA A 23 3.28 8.42 3.02
N ALA A 24 3.69 9.61 3.48
CA ALA A 24 2.82 10.49 4.29
C ALA A 24 1.59 10.99 3.49
N TYR A 25 1.80 11.34 2.22
CA TYR A 25 0.73 11.75 1.32
C TYR A 25 -0.24 10.60 1.05
N ILE A 26 0.28 9.42 0.71
CA ILE A 26 -0.53 8.21 0.48
C ILE A 26 -1.33 7.85 1.73
N GLN A 27 -0.73 7.90 2.92
CA GLN A 27 -1.43 7.65 4.19
C GLN A 27 -2.58 8.64 4.42
N GLN A 28 -2.35 9.93 4.11
CA GLN A 28 -3.37 10.96 4.25
C GLN A 28 -4.53 10.75 3.29
N GLU A 29 -4.27 10.54 2.00
CA GLU A 29 -5.31 10.39 0.98
C GLU A 29 -6.15 9.12 1.17
N THR A 30 -5.54 8.05 1.66
CA THR A 30 -6.23 6.78 1.95
C THR A 30 -6.87 6.75 3.33
N LEU A 31 -6.67 7.78 4.16
CA LEU A 31 -7.08 7.81 5.57
C LEU A 31 -6.56 6.60 6.38
N SER A 32 -5.37 6.12 6.01
CA SER A 32 -4.73 4.97 6.64
C SER A 32 -4.10 5.32 7.99
N LEU A 33 -4.09 4.37 8.91
CA LEU A 33 -3.31 4.45 10.15
C LEU A 33 -1.85 4.05 9.94
N SER A 34 -1.60 3.11 9.04
CA SER A 34 -0.25 2.75 8.61
C SER A 34 -0.18 2.48 7.11
N LEU A 35 1.02 2.68 6.55
CA LEU A 35 1.40 2.27 5.21
C LEU A 35 2.70 1.48 5.31
N GLU A 36 2.64 0.18 5.05
CA GLU A 36 3.74 -0.74 5.30
C GLU A 36 4.17 -1.46 4.03
N ASN A 37 5.49 -1.60 3.83
CA ASN A 37 6.00 -2.46 2.77
C ASN A 37 5.85 -3.93 3.21
N GLY A 38 5.12 -4.71 2.43
CA GLY A 38 4.85 -6.11 2.72
C GLY A 38 3.70 -6.65 1.87
N ALA A 39 3.66 -7.97 1.73
CA ALA A 39 2.55 -8.64 1.06
C ALA A 39 1.23 -8.36 1.78
N PRO A 40 0.12 -8.18 1.06
CA PRO A 40 -1.20 -8.09 1.66
C PRO A 40 -1.51 -9.29 2.55
N HIS A 41 -2.09 -9.04 3.73
CA HIS A 41 -2.60 -10.12 4.58
C HIS A 41 -3.71 -10.89 3.87
N HIS A 42 -3.83 -12.20 4.12
CA HIS A 42 -4.84 -13.05 3.47
C HIS A 42 -6.30 -12.61 3.72
N ALA A 43 -6.57 -11.85 4.77
CA ALA A 43 -7.90 -11.31 5.08
C ALA A 43 -8.11 -9.86 4.58
N ALA A 44 -7.09 -9.26 3.94
CA ALA A 44 -7.18 -7.94 3.34
C ALA A 44 -7.91 -8.00 2.00
N TYR A 45 -8.60 -6.92 1.64
CA TYR A 45 -8.89 -6.68 0.22
C TYR A 45 -7.56 -6.35 -0.45
N SER A 46 -7.24 -7.01 -1.57
CA SER A 46 -5.99 -6.75 -2.29
C SER A 46 -6.21 -6.61 -3.77
N GLU A 47 -5.43 -5.73 -4.39
CA GLU A 47 -5.45 -5.47 -5.81
C GLU A 47 -4.02 -5.30 -6.33
N THR A 48 -3.78 -5.76 -7.56
CA THR A 48 -2.50 -5.59 -8.25
C THR A 48 -2.67 -4.57 -9.36
N ALA A 49 -1.75 -3.61 -9.44
CA ALA A 49 -1.70 -2.61 -10.50
C ALA A 49 -0.34 -2.63 -11.19
N GLU A 50 -0.32 -2.24 -12.46
CA GLU A 50 0.90 -1.98 -13.23
C GLU A 50 1.12 -0.46 -13.32
N ILE A 51 2.32 0.00 -12.98
CA ILE A 51 2.75 1.39 -13.05
C ILE A 51 4.12 1.38 -13.73
N ASP A 52 4.23 1.99 -14.91
CA ASP A 52 5.48 2.07 -15.66
C ASP A 52 6.20 0.71 -15.79
N GLU A 53 5.45 -0.33 -16.18
CA GLU A 53 5.91 -1.73 -16.30
C GLU A 53 6.27 -2.44 -14.97
N ALA A 54 6.23 -1.72 -13.85
CA ALA A 54 6.40 -2.30 -12.52
C ALA A 54 5.05 -2.74 -11.93
N THR A 55 5.01 -3.94 -11.35
CA THR A 55 3.83 -4.43 -10.63
C THR A 55 3.88 -4.00 -9.16
N VAL A 56 2.76 -3.51 -8.65
CA VAL A 56 2.54 -3.27 -7.23
C VAL A 56 1.29 -4.01 -6.75
N ALA A 57 1.40 -4.75 -5.65
CA ALA A 57 0.28 -5.33 -4.94
C ALA A 57 -0.07 -4.44 -3.75
N LEU A 58 -1.30 -3.94 -3.71
CA LEU A 58 -1.86 -3.15 -2.62
C LEU A 58 -2.79 -4.01 -1.79
N GLY A 59 -2.76 -3.84 -0.47
CA GLY A 59 -3.63 -4.52 0.47
C GLY A 59 -4.25 -3.53 1.45
N ILE A 60 -5.53 -3.70 1.74
CA ILE A 60 -6.29 -2.84 2.66
C ILE A 60 -7.01 -3.71 3.69
N THR A 61 -6.82 -3.39 4.97
CA THR A 61 -7.53 -4.04 6.08
C THR A 61 -8.23 -3.00 6.95
N LYS A 62 -9.50 -3.21 7.26
CA LYS A 62 -10.24 -2.34 8.20
C LYS A 62 -9.75 -2.54 9.62
N VAL A 63 -9.59 -1.45 10.36
CA VAL A 63 -9.26 -1.48 11.80
C VAL A 63 -10.55 -1.45 12.60
N SER A 64 -10.81 -2.53 13.35
CA SER A 64 -11.97 -2.74 14.23
C SER A 64 -12.09 -1.67 15.29
#